data_AF-A0A7V9J4C3-F1
#
_entry.id   AF-A0A7V9J4C3-F1
#
_cell.length_a   1.000
_cell.length_b   1.000
_cell.length_c   1.000
_cell.angle_alpha   90.00
_cell.angle_beta   90.00
_cell.angle_gamma   90.00
#
_symmetry.space_group_name_H-M   'P 1'
#
loop_
_entity.id
_entity.type
_entity.pdbx_description
1 polymer ?
#
loop_
_entity_poly.entity_id
_entity_poly.type
_entity_poly.pdbx_seq_one_letter_code
_entity_poly.pdbx_strand_id
1 'polypeptide(L)'
;MKSKWFGRTRALFPAALLLLSGGAVRAEELPPLIPKEVMFGDPERSHPELSPDGTQLAWLAPDKNGVVNVWVGASNGSDARAVTNESHRPIQWYAWAGDGKHILYLQDNAGDEVDHLFPLT
;
A
#
# COMPACT_ATOMS: atom_id res chain seq x y z
N MET A 1 4.10 -45.43 87.19
CA MET A 1 5.56 -45.30 86.89
C MET A 1 5.69 -44.28 85.76
N LYS A 2 5.99 -43.00 86.05
CA LYS A 2 7.30 -42.31 85.94
C LYS A 2 7.99 -42.38 84.56
N SER A 3 7.94 -41.28 83.81
CA SER A 3 9.06 -40.65 83.05
C SER A 3 8.58 -39.33 82.42
N LYS A 4 8.82 -38.15 83.01
CA LYS A 4 9.96 -37.22 82.81
C LYS A 4 10.22 -36.89 81.32
N TRP A 5 9.71 -35.77 80.81
CA TRP A 5 10.27 -34.39 80.74
C TRP A 5 11.25 -34.18 79.58
N PHE A 6 10.96 -33.26 78.65
CA PHE A 6 11.95 -32.39 77.99
C PHE A 6 11.24 -31.19 77.33
N GLY A 7 11.61 -29.97 77.75
CA GLY A 7 11.07 -28.72 77.22
C GLY A 7 11.61 -28.39 75.82
N ARG A 8 10.86 -27.58 75.07
CA ARG A 8 11.37 -26.88 73.90
C ARG A 8 10.82 -25.45 73.87
N THR A 9 11.76 -24.53 73.93
CA THR A 9 11.66 -23.07 73.77
C THR A 9 10.93 -22.72 72.47
N ARG A 10 9.95 -21.82 72.51
CA ARG A 10 9.38 -21.20 71.30
C ARG A 10 10.36 -20.15 70.78
N ALA A 11 11.10 -20.47 69.73
CA ALA A 11 11.76 -19.45 68.91
C ALA A 11 10.80 -19.09 67.77
N LEU A 12 10.29 -17.86 67.77
CA LEU A 12 9.60 -17.27 66.63
C LEU A 12 10.67 -16.81 65.63
N PHE A 13 10.70 -17.41 64.44
CA PHE A 13 11.46 -16.88 63.32
C PHE A 13 10.55 -15.94 62.51
N PRO A 14 10.95 -14.69 62.23
CA PRO A 14 10.23 -13.88 61.25
C PRO A 14 10.50 -14.46 59.86
N ALA A 15 9.43 -14.73 59.11
CA ALA A 15 9.53 -15.05 57.70
C ALA A 15 10.00 -13.79 56.95
N ALA A 16 11.22 -13.81 56.41
CA ALA A 16 11.68 -12.79 55.46
C ALA A 16 11.06 -13.09 54.09
N LEU A 17 10.17 -12.19 53.63
CA LEU A 17 9.58 -12.27 52.30
C LEU A 17 10.59 -11.71 51.28
N LEU A 18 11.21 -12.58 50.49
CA LEU A 18 12.00 -12.13 49.33
C LEU A 18 11.05 -11.66 48.22
N LEU A 19 11.05 -10.35 47.95
CA LEU A 19 10.42 -9.78 46.76
C LEU A 19 11.32 -10.07 45.55
N LEU A 20 10.92 -11.06 44.75
CA LEU A 20 11.45 -11.22 43.40
C LEU A 20 10.92 -10.05 42.56
N SER A 21 11.76 -9.07 42.25
CA SER A 21 11.45 -8.06 41.25
C SER A 21 11.48 -8.72 39.87
N GLY A 22 10.35 -9.32 39.47
CA GLY A 22 10.10 -9.68 38.09
C GLY A 22 10.06 -8.42 37.26
N GLY A 23 11.16 -8.11 36.57
CA GLY A 23 11.17 -7.08 35.54
C GLY A 23 10.18 -7.49 34.46
N ALA A 24 9.07 -6.76 34.35
CA ALA A 24 8.11 -6.98 33.29
C ALA A 24 8.80 -6.70 31.96
N VAL A 25 8.94 -7.72 31.11
CA VAL A 25 9.23 -7.51 29.69
C VAL A 25 8.02 -6.76 29.14
N ARG A 26 8.21 -5.49 28.77
CA ARG A 26 7.15 -4.71 28.14
C ARG A 26 6.84 -5.40 26.81
N ALA A 27 5.64 -5.95 26.68
CA ALA A 27 5.16 -6.40 25.38
C ALA A 27 5.19 -5.20 24.43
N GLU A 28 5.96 -5.32 23.35
CA GLU A 28 5.97 -4.30 22.31
C GLU A 28 4.64 -4.39 21.55
N GLU A 29 3.95 -3.25 21.49
CA GLU A 29 2.69 -3.14 20.75
C GLU A 29 3.01 -3.24 19.26
N LEU A 30 2.20 -4.00 18.52
CA LEU A 30 2.39 -4.15 17.08
C LEU A 30 2.31 -2.79 16.38
N PRO A 31 3.07 -2.58 15.29
CA PRO A 31 2.93 -1.37 14.51
C PRO A 31 1.49 -1.26 13.96
N PRO A 32 1.01 -0.03 13.73
CA PRO A 32 -0.30 0.17 13.12
C PRO A 32 -0.36 -0.53 11.76
N LEU A 33 -1.49 -1.18 11.49
CA LEU A 33 -1.70 -1.86 10.20
C LEU A 33 -1.84 -0.84 9.08
N ILE A 34 -1.25 -1.16 7.92
CA ILE A 34 -1.48 -0.39 6.69
C ILE A 34 -2.92 -0.68 6.21
N PRO A 35 -3.75 0.34 5.94
CA PRO A 35 -5.08 0.13 5.40
C PRO A 35 -5.01 -0.66 4.09
N LYS A 36 -5.93 -1.62 3.89
CA LYS A 36 -5.97 -2.44 2.67
C LYS A 36 -6.15 -1.58 1.42
N GLU A 37 -6.84 -0.47 1.54
CA GLU A 37 -7.08 0.49 0.47
C GLU A 37 -5.78 1.13 -0.01
N VAL A 38 -4.81 1.34 0.89
CA VAL A 38 -3.48 1.86 0.56
C VAL A 38 -2.64 0.81 -0.17
N MET A 39 -2.84 -0.47 0.14
CA MET A 39 -2.05 -1.57 -0.44
C MET A 39 -2.62 -2.07 -1.78
N PHE A 40 -3.94 -2.04 -1.94
CA PHE A 40 -4.65 -2.71 -3.04
C PHE A 40 -5.57 -1.78 -3.85
N GLY A 41 -5.62 -0.49 -3.54
CA GLY A 41 -6.35 0.50 -4.34
C GLY A 41 -5.57 0.90 -5.59
N ASP A 42 -6.29 1.45 -6.58
CA ASP A 42 -5.64 2.03 -7.75
C ASP A 42 -4.76 3.23 -7.34
N PRO A 43 -3.54 3.34 -7.87
CA PRO A 43 -2.69 4.49 -7.59
C PRO A 43 -3.31 5.77 -8.14
N GLU A 44 -3.15 6.89 -7.43
CA GLU A 44 -3.61 8.20 -7.92
C GLU A 44 -3.00 8.56 -9.28
N ARG A 45 -1.73 8.20 -9.49
CA ARG A 45 -1.00 8.32 -10.77
C ARG A 45 0.05 7.20 -10.87
N SER A 46 0.23 6.63 -12.06
CA SER A 46 1.26 5.62 -12.30
C SER A 46 1.79 5.67 -13.74
N HIS A 47 2.87 4.94 -14.01
CA HIS A 47 3.47 4.81 -15.35
C HIS A 47 3.74 6.15 -16.05
N PRO A 48 4.50 7.09 -15.46
CA PRO A 48 4.77 8.37 -16.11
C PRO A 48 5.71 8.21 -17.31
N GLU A 49 5.39 8.87 -18.43
CA GLU A 49 6.22 8.89 -19.63
C GLU A 49 6.25 10.27 -20.29
N LEU A 50 7.45 10.79 -20.56
CA LEU A 50 7.61 12.03 -21.33
C LEU A 50 7.42 11.76 -22.81
N SER A 51 6.80 12.70 -23.52
CA SER A 51 6.80 12.68 -24.99
C SER A 51 8.24 12.70 -25.54
N PRO A 52 8.48 12.20 -26.76
CA PRO A 52 9.81 12.19 -27.38
C PRO A 52 10.52 13.56 -27.43
N ASP A 53 9.76 14.65 -27.53
CA ASP A 53 10.26 16.03 -27.51
C ASP A 53 10.36 16.63 -26.08
N GLY A 54 9.91 15.89 -25.06
CA GLY A 54 9.91 16.29 -23.65
C GLY A 54 8.93 17.38 -23.27
N THR A 55 8.03 17.79 -24.16
CA THR A 55 7.10 18.90 -23.90
C THR A 55 5.85 18.48 -23.12
N GLN A 56 5.49 17.20 -23.19
CA GLN A 56 4.31 16.63 -22.55
C GLN A 56 4.69 15.49 -21.61
N LEU A 57 3.86 15.28 -20.59
CA LEU A 57 3.91 14.14 -19.68
C LEU A 57 2.59 13.38 -19.79
N ALA A 58 2.68 12.07 -20.00
CA ALA A 58 1.58 11.14 -19.92
C ALA A 58 1.68 10.30 -18.64
N TRP A 59 0.53 9.83 -18.13
CA TRP A 59 0.44 8.88 -17.01
C TRP A 59 -0.92 8.17 -17.00
N LEU A 60 -1.02 7.08 -16.25
CA LEU A 60 -2.27 6.40 -15.94
C LEU A 60 -2.87 6.97 -14.64
N ALA A 61 -4.15 7.34 -14.66
CA ALA A 61 -4.87 7.78 -13.47
C ALA A 61 -6.39 7.50 -13.57
N PRO A 62 -7.08 7.25 -12.44
CA PRO A 62 -8.52 7.10 -12.40
C PRO A 62 -9.26 8.37 -12.87
N ASP A 63 -10.35 8.19 -13.62
CA ASP A 63 -11.30 9.25 -13.93
C ASP A 63 -12.25 9.53 -12.75
N LYS A 64 -13.24 10.40 -12.96
CA LYS A 64 -14.26 10.71 -11.93
C LYS A 64 -15.10 9.49 -11.48
N ASN A 65 -15.12 8.42 -12.26
CA ASN A 65 -15.83 7.19 -11.95
C ASN A 65 -14.89 6.10 -11.39
N GLY A 66 -13.60 6.41 -11.24
CA GLY A 66 -12.58 5.48 -10.75
C GLY A 66 -11.95 4.60 -11.82
N VAL A 67 -12.23 4.80 -13.12
CA VAL A 67 -11.66 3.96 -14.19
C VAL A 67 -10.35 4.57 -14.68
N VAL A 68 -9.27 3.77 -14.63
CA VAL A 68 -7.93 4.21 -15.04
C VAL A 68 -7.89 4.47 -16.55
N ASN A 69 -7.50 5.70 -16.90
CA ASN A 69 -7.36 6.19 -18.26
C ASN A 69 -5.96 6.78 -18.47
N VAL A 70 -5.59 7.03 -19.73
CA VAL A 70 -4.37 7.79 -20.04
C VAL A 70 -4.68 9.27 -19.91
N TRP A 71 -3.86 9.96 -19.13
CA TRP A 71 -3.87 11.40 -18.96
C TRP A 71 -2.63 12.01 -19.59
N VAL A 72 -2.78 13.18 -20.20
CA VAL A 72 -1.69 13.95 -20.79
C VAL A 72 -1.80 15.40 -20.32
N GLY A 73 -0.67 15.97 -19.94
CA GLY A 73 -0.52 17.39 -19.64
C GLY A 73 0.84 17.92 -20.09
N ALA A 74 1.11 19.19 -19.79
CA ALA A 74 2.45 19.75 -19.96
C ALA A 74 3.47 18.96 -19.12
N SER A 75 4.76 19.00 -19.49
CA SER A 75 5.81 18.24 -18.80
C SER A 75 6.01 18.62 -17.32
N ASN A 76 5.51 19.77 -16.89
CA ASN A 76 5.43 20.20 -15.48
C ASN A 76 4.18 19.68 -14.75
N GLY A 77 3.32 18.92 -15.42
CA GLY A 77 2.05 18.38 -14.91
C GLY A 77 0.84 19.32 -14.96
N SER A 78 0.95 20.52 -15.55
CA SER A 78 -0.18 21.44 -15.72
C SER A 78 -1.08 21.04 -16.90
N ASP A 79 -2.29 21.61 -16.93
CA ASP A 79 -3.25 21.50 -18.04
C ASP A 79 -3.57 20.05 -18.44
N ALA A 80 -3.56 19.16 -17.45
CA ALA A 80 -3.79 17.74 -17.62
C ALA A 80 -5.24 17.44 -18.03
N ARG A 81 -5.40 16.51 -18.98
CA ARG A 81 -6.69 15.95 -19.36
C ARG A 81 -6.59 14.47 -19.66
N ALA A 82 -7.65 13.73 -19.41
CA ALA A 82 -7.80 12.38 -19.94
C ALA A 82 -7.87 12.47 -21.47
N VAL A 83 -7.06 11.65 -22.15
CA VAL A 83 -7.07 11.55 -23.62
C VAL A 83 -7.83 10.29 -24.07
N THR A 84 -7.94 9.28 -23.22
CA THR A 84 -8.85 8.14 -23.40
C THR A 84 -10.14 8.31 -22.59
N ASN A 85 -11.18 7.53 -22.91
CA ASN A 85 -12.48 7.58 -22.26
C ASN A 85 -13.05 6.16 -22.01
N GLU A 86 -12.27 5.31 -21.37
CA GLU A 86 -12.72 3.99 -20.92
C GLU A 86 -13.63 4.12 -19.70
N SER A 87 -14.77 3.43 -19.74
CA SER A 87 -15.80 3.47 -18.69
C SER A 87 -15.99 2.15 -17.95
N HIS A 88 -15.35 1.07 -18.40
CA HIS A 88 -15.57 -0.27 -17.86
C HIS A 88 -14.29 -0.93 -17.38
N ARG A 89 -13.24 -0.96 -18.20
CA ARG A 89 -11.96 -1.56 -17.83
C ARG A 89 -10.83 -0.54 -17.78
N PRO A 90 -9.92 -0.67 -16.81
CA PRO A 90 -8.76 0.20 -16.71
C PRO A 90 -7.82 -0.05 -17.89
N ILE A 91 -7.19 1.00 -18.40
CA ILE A 91 -6.03 0.86 -19.27
C ILE A 91 -4.83 0.49 -18.41
N GLN A 92 -4.12 -0.58 -18.77
CA GLN A 92 -2.94 -1.05 -18.05
C GLN A 92 -1.62 -0.69 -18.73
N TRP A 93 -1.65 -0.43 -20.04
CA TRP A 93 -0.46 -0.12 -20.81
C TRP A 93 -0.72 0.93 -21.87
N TYR A 94 0.24 1.84 -22.02
CA TYR A 94 0.28 2.82 -23.10
C TYR A 94 1.74 3.15 -23.43
N ALA A 95 1.96 3.81 -24.56
CA ALA A 95 3.25 4.41 -24.94
C ALA A 95 3.05 5.62 -25.86
N TRP A 96 4.03 6.51 -25.90
CA TRP A 96 4.10 7.52 -26.96
C TRP A 96 4.47 6.89 -28.31
N ALA A 97 3.81 7.32 -29.37
CA ALA A 97 4.31 7.10 -30.71
C ALA A 97 5.58 7.93 -30.95
N GLY A 98 6.47 7.45 -31.82
CA GLY A 98 7.74 8.12 -32.10
C GLY A 98 7.62 9.52 -32.71
N ASP A 99 6.43 9.91 -33.17
CA ASP A 99 6.14 11.26 -33.66
C ASP A 99 5.81 12.27 -32.56
N GLY A 100 5.64 11.81 -31.31
CA GLY A 100 5.30 12.62 -30.15
C GLY A 100 3.93 13.26 -30.17
N LYS A 101 3.06 12.86 -31.10
CA LYS A 101 1.70 13.38 -31.24
C LYS A 101 0.65 12.36 -30.84
N HIS A 102 0.95 11.08 -31.03
CA HIS A 102 0.01 10.02 -30.76
C HIS A 102 0.36 9.24 -29.49
N ILE A 103 -0.69 8.76 -28.83
CA ILE A 103 -0.60 7.75 -27.78
C ILE A 103 -1.09 6.42 -28.38
N LEU A 104 -0.36 5.36 -28.09
CA LEU A 104 -0.77 3.99 -28.35
C LEU A 104 -1.16 3.35 -27.01
N TYR A 105 -2.26 2.62 -26.97
CA TYR A 105 -2.66 1.88 -25.77
C TYR A 105 -3.22 0.51 -26.12
N LEU A 106 -3.16 -0.40 -25.14
CA LEU A 106 -3.73 -1.74 -25.26
C LEU A 106 -5.04 -1.82 -24.49
N GLN A 107 -6.03 -2.45 -25.11
CA GLN A 107 -7.28 -2.81 -24.46
C GLN A 107 -7.88 -4.05 -25.14
N ASP A 108 -8.50 -4.92 -24.35
CA ASP A 108 -9.20 -6.10 -24.83
C ASP A 108 -10.72 -5.86 -24.89
N ASN A 109 -11.49 -6.78 -25.49
CA ASN A 109 -12.94 -6.62 -25.61
C ASN A 109 -13.70 -7.58 -24.69
N ALA A 110 -14.47 -7.01 -23.76
CA ALA A 110 -15.19 -7.73 -22.72
C ALA A 110 -14.41 -8.82 -21.93
N GLY A 111 -13.07 -8.78 -21.87
CA GLY A 111 -12.26 -9.72 -21.08
C GLY A 111 -11.95 -10.98 -21.88
N ASP A 112 -11.95 -10.87 -23.22
CA ASP A 112 -11.58 -11.95 -24.12
C ASP A 112 -10.07 -12.26 -24.10
N GLU A 113 -9.28 -11.47 -23.35
CA GLU A 113 -7.82 -11.59 -23.24
C GLU A 113 -7.12 -11.42 -24.61
N VAL A 114 -7.82 -10.80 -25.56
CA VAL A 114 -7.27 -10.43 -26.88
C VAL A 114 -6.98 -8.94 -26.87
N ASP A 115 -5.72 -8.59 -26.60
CA ASP A 115 -5.28 -7.20 -26.62
C ASP A 115 -5.29 -6.61 -28.03
N HIS A 116 -5.92 -5.44 -28.16
CA HIS A 116 -5.93 -4.65 -29.38
C HIS A 116 -5.14 -3.36 -29.18
N LEU A 117 -4.36 -2.98 -30.20
CA LEU A 117 -3.59 -1.72 -30.21
C LEU A 117 -4.44 -0.60 -30.80
N PHE A 118 -4.68 0.45 -30.02
CA PHE A 118 -5.44 1.63 -30.44
C PHE A 118 -4.55 2.87 -30.50
N PRO A 119 -4.55 3.62 -31.62
CA PRO A 119 -3.95 4.94 -31.68
C PRO A 119 -4.93 6.04 -31.29
N LEU A 120 -4.44 7.08 -30.61
CA LEU A 120 -5.18 8.29 -30.29
C LEU A 120 -4.38 9.54 -30.72
N THR A 121 -5.07 10.53 -31.29
CA THR A 121 -4.53 11.82 -31.75
C THR A 121 -4.79 12.95 -30.76
#